data_AF-A0A3B0ITZ0-F1
#
_entry.id   AF-A0A3B0ITZ0-F1
#
_cell.length_a   1.000
_cell.length_b   1.000
_cell.length_c   1.000
_cell.angle_alpha   90.00
_cell.angle_beta   90.00
_cell.angle_gamma   90.00
#
_symmetry.space_group_name_H-M   'P 1'
#
loop_
_entity.id
_entity.type
_entity.pdbx_description
1 polymer ?
#
loop_
_entity_poly.entity_id
_entity_poly.type
_entity_poly.pdbx_seq_one_letter_code
_entity_poly.pdbx_strand_id
1 'polypeptide(L)'
;MSIRKRIALLFGGWYWFFALPAFGQSLCNDSSQVTIPAEGIEIGYYSNIVQRLFLPKVNFVDNFADKSTAIIVGIVRCTSEPLIIYRWDGKIEGICADYLSVLSRLLKIPIKIRIFDNYQQARNALNEGYIQLLAQTSAALTATVQRKN
;
A
#
# COMPACT_ATOMS: atom_id res chain seq x y z
N MET A 1 -35.65 27.34 49.10
CA MET A 1 -34.56 27.54 50.09
C MET A 1 -34.58 26.38 51.07
N SER A 2 -33.70 25.38 50.90
CA SER A 2 -33.19 24.53 51.99
C SER A 2 -32.15 23.56 51.43
N ILE A 3 -30.92 23.67 51.96
CA ILE A 3 -29.73 22.89 51.65
C ILE A 3 -29.60 21.83 52.74
N ARG A 4 -29.42 20.55 52.37
CA ARG A 4 -28.60 19.62 53.18
C ARG A 4 -27.81 18.66 52.29
N LYS A 5 -26.50 18.78 52.45
CA LYS A 5 -25.40 17.96 51.93
C LYS A 5 -25.56 16.49 52.34
N ARG A 6 -25.26 15.56 51.44
CA ARG A 6 -24.63 14.28 51.79
C ARG A 6 -23.54 13.92 50.79
N ILE A 7 -22.31 13.99 51.29
CA ILE A 7 -21.09 13.45 50.72
C ILE A 7 -21.14 11.93 50.92
N ALA A 8 -20.93 11.17 49.85
CA ALA A 8 -20.52 9.78 49.91
C ALA A 8 -19.38 9.59 48.91
N LEU A 9 -18.16 9.58 49.43
CA LEU A 9 -16.98 9.03 48.78
C LEU A 9 -17.13 7.50 48.78
N LEU A 10 -16.83 6.83 47.66
CA LEU A 10 -15.67 5.95 47.52
C LEU A 10 -15.83 4.88 46.41
N PHE A 11 -14.77 4.85 45.58
CA PHE A 11 -14.23 3.75 44.79
C PHE A 11 -15.04 3.16 43.62
N GLY A 12 -14.53 3.37 42.41
CA GLY A 12 -14.80 2.48 41.29
C GLY A 12 -14.27 2.99 39.95
N GLY A 13 -13.09 2.51 39.55
CA GLY A 13 -12.77 2.38 38.13
C GLY A 13 -12.08 3.58 37.47
N TRP A 14 -10.76 3.61 37.60
CA TRP A 14 -9.84 4.42 36.84
C TRP A 14 -9.76 3.91 35.39
N TYR A 15 -10.76 4.20 34.55
CA TYR A 15 -10.78 3.78 33.14
C TYR A 15 -11.39 4.85 32.25
N TRP A 16 -10.65 5.94 31.98
CA TRP A 16 -11.14 6.99 31.07
C TRP A 16 -10.10 7.50 30.07
N PHE A 17 -9.09 6.72 29.68
CA PHE A 17 -8.19 7.14 28.59
C PHE A 17 -7.60 5.96 27.80
N PHE A 18 -8.42 5.31 26.97
CA PHE A 18 -7.95 4.69 25.72
C PHE A 18 -9.10 4.69 24.71
N ALA A 19 -9.54 5.88 24.31
CA ALA A 19 -10.16 6.02 23.01
C ALA A 19 -9.03 5.82 21.98
N LEU A 20 -8.84 4.59 21.51
CA LEU A 20 -8.05 4.34 20.32
C LEU A 20 -8.65 5.22 19.23
N PRO A 21 -7.89 6.14 18.61
CA PRO A 21 -8.38 6.80 17.40
C PRO A 21 -8.73 5.68 16.41
N ALA A 22 -9.99 5.65 16.00
CA ALA A 22 -10.42 4.81 14.89
C ALA A 22 -9.72 5.32 13.62
N PHE A 23 -8.46 4.93 13.43
CA PHE A 23 -7.73 5.06 12.17
C PHE A 23 -8.32 4.06 11.16
N GLY A 24 -9.58 4.29 10.80
CA GLY A 24 -10.29 3.62 9.73
C GLY A 24 -10.74 4.63 8.67
N GLN A 25 -10.07 5.80 8.58
CA GLN A 25 -10.34 6.73 7.51
C GLN A 25 -9.79 6.14 6.22
N SER A 26 -10.68 6.05 5.22
CA SER A 26 -10.38 5.56 3.88
C SER A 26 -9.08 6.21 3.37
N LEU A 27 -8.01 5.41 3.25
CA LEU A 27 -6.74 5.83 2.64
C LEU A 27 -6.90 6.13 1.13
N CYS A 28 -8.08 5.85 0.60
CA CYS A 28 -8.41 5.83 -0.81
C CYS A 28 -9.62 6.76 -1.03
N ASN A 29 -9.40 8.07 -0.93
CA ASN A 29 -10.36 9.03 -1.44
C ASN A 29 -9.67 9.79 -2.58
N ASP A 30 -9.78 9.22 -3.78
CA ASP A 30 -9.18 9.75 -5.00
C ASP A 30 -10.09 10.84 -5.57
N SER A 31 -9.56 12.07 -5.66
CA SER A 31 -10.22 13.21 -6.29
C SER A 31 -9.71 13.50 -7.70
N SER A 32 -8.87 12.62 -8.27
CA SER A 32 -8.38 12.78 -9.64
C SER A 32 -9.33 12.13 -10.66
N GLN A 33 -9.88 12.94 -11.56
CA GLN A 33 -10.82 12.56 -12.63
C GLN A 33 -10.17 11.74 -13.77
N VAL A 34 -9.06 11.03 -13.51
CA VAL A 34 -8.32 10.29 -14.53
C VAL A 34 -8.88 8.88 -14.62
N THR A 35 -9.65 8.61 -15.69
CA THR A 35 -10.15 7.26 -16.00
C THR A 35 -8.98 6.31 -16.27
N ILE A 36 -8.78 5.30 -15.41
CA ILE A 36 -7.75 4.27 -15.63
C ILE A 36 -8.35 3.09 -16.43
N PRO A 37 -7.69 2.63 -17.52
CA PRO A 37 -8.09 1.44 -18.26
C PRO A 37 -7.97 0.16 -17.41
N ALA A 38 -8.64 -0.91 -17.82
CA ALA A 38 -8.63 -2.18 -17.09
C ALA A 38 -7.22 -2.75 -16.87
N GLU A 39 -6.32 -2.55 -17.84
CA GLU A 39 -4.92 -3.01 -17.74
C GLU A 39 -4.02 -2.14 -16.83
N GLY A 40 -4.51 -1.00 -16.35
CA GLY A 40 -3.77 -0.04 -15.53
C GLY A 40 -2.88 0.93 -16.33
N ILE A 41 -2.49 2.04 -15.70
CA ILE A 41 -1.57 3.02 -16.34
C ILE A 41 -0.15 2.75 -15.87
N GLU A 42 0.79 2.59 -16.80
CA GLU A 42 2.22 2.46 -16.47
C GLU A 42 2.75 3.78 -15.89
N ILE A 43 3.44 3.71 -14.75
CA ILE A 43 4.09 4.85 -14.11
C ILE A 43 5.53 4.52 -13.70
N GLY A 44 6.36 5.55 -13.61
CA GLY A 44 7.72 5.41 -13.08
C GLY A 44 7.74 5.38 -11.54
N TYR A 45 8.86 4.94 -10.98
CA TYR A 45 9.14 5.06 -9.56
C TYR A 45 10.53 5.63 -9.30
N TYR A 46 10.69 6.24 -8.15
CA TYR A 46 11.94 6.82 -7.66
C TYR A 46 12.26 6.22 -6.29
N SER A 47 13.52 5.85 -6.10
CA SER A 47 14.01 5.26 -4.85
C SER A 47 15.25 5.99 -4.37
N ASN A 48 15.26 6.36 -3.09
CA ASN A 48 16.40 7.00 -2.44
C ASN A 48 17.41 5.96 -1.89
N ILE A 49 17.17 4.66 -2.07
CA ILE A 49 18.10 3.62 -1.61
C ILE A 49 19.40 3.67 -2.44
N VAL A 50 20.43 4.24 -1.81
CA VAL A 50 21.80 4.20 -2.29
C VAL A 50 22.35 2.77 -2.26
N GLN A 51 23.22 2.45 -3.21
CA GLN A 51 23.83 1.12 -3.41
C GLN A 51 24.56 0.53 -2.17
N ARG A 52 24.75 1.30 -1.09
CA ARG A 52 25.45 0.89 0.14
C ARG A 52 24.58 0.17 1.17
N LEU A 53 23.29 -0.04 0.94
CA LEU A 53 22.61 -1.09 1.71
C LEU A 53 23.27 -2.42 1.31
N PHE A 54 23.82 -3.11 2.30
CA PHE A 54 24.31 -4.49 2.17
C PHE A 54 23.18 -5.36 1.60
N LEU A 55 23.08 -5.44 0.27
CA LEU A 55 22.19 -6.38 -0.37
C LEU A 55 22.70 -7.77 0.05
N PRO A 56 21.91 -8.56 0.79
CA PRO A 56 22.34 -9.88 1.18
C PRO A 56 22.70 -10.65 -0.10
N LYS A 57 23.79 -11.42 -0.05
CA LYS A 57 24.11 -12.35 -1.14
C LYS A 57 23.05 -13.45 -1.13
N VAL A 58 22.02 -13.29 -1.96
CA VAL A 58 20.97 -14.29 -2.15
C VAL A 58 21.36 -15.18 -3.32
N ASN A 59 21.45 -16.49 -3.08
CA ASN A 59 21.61 -17.47 -4.15
C ASN A 59 20.24 -17.75 -4.75
N PHE A 60 19.86 -16.99 -5.78
CA PHE A 60 18.67 -17.32 -6.55
C PHE A 60 18.95 -18.56 -7.38
N VAL A 61 18.03 -19.52 -7.34
CA VAL A 61 18.03 -20.59 -8.35
C VAL A 61 17.65 -19.92 -9.67
N ASP A 62 18.52 -19.99 -10.67
CA ASP A 62 18.40 -19.30 -11.97
C ASP A 62 17.27 -19.86 -12.86
N ASN A 63 16.14 -20.23 -12.27
CA ASN A 63 14.99 -20.82 -12.96
C ASN A 63 14.03 -19.77 -13.55
N PHE A 64 14.33 -18.48 -13.41
CA PHE A 64 13.61 -17.44 -14.16
C PHE A 64 14.06 -17.49 -15.61
N ALA A 65 13.25 -18.15 -16.44
CA ALA A 65 13.54 -18.48 -17.83
C ALA A 65 13.82 -17.25 -18.72
N ASP A 66 13.42 -16.06 -18.29
CA ASP A 66 13.70 -14.83 -19.02
C ASP A 66 13.88 -13.61 -18.09
N LYS A 67 15.13 -13.21 -17.88
CA LYS A 67 15.48 -11.99 -17.13
C LYS A 67 15.25 -10.70 -17.93
N SER A 68 14.97 -10.81 -19.24
CA SER A 68 14.64 -9.67 -20.09
C SER A 68 13.19 -9.21 -19.94
N THR A 69 12.30 -10.11 -19.48
CA THR A 69 10.91 -9.78 -19.19
C THR A 69 10.80 -9.04 -17.86
N ALA A 70 10.26 -7.83 -17.89
CA ALA A 70 10.01 -7.03 -16.69
C ALA A 70 8.90 -7.66 -15.83
N ILE A 71 9.05 -7.61 -14.51
CA ILE A 71 7.95 -7.90 -13.57
C ILE A 71 7.06 -6.66 -13.49
N ILE A 72 5.79 -6.81 -13.84
CA ILE A 72 4.79 -5.75 -13.77
C ILE A 72 4.08 -5.84 -12.42
N VAL A 73 4.14 -4.76 -11.64
CA VAL A 73 3.59 -4.67 -10.29
C VAL A 73 2.40 -3.71 -10.29
N GLY A 74 1.25 -4.19 -9.84
CA GLY A 74 0.06 -3.38 -9.63
C GLY A 74 0.08 -2.62 -8.32
N ILE A 75 -0.39 -1.38 -8.37
CA ILE A 75 -0.53 -0.48 -7.21
C ILE A 75 -1.91 0.18 -7.28
N VAL A 76 -2.67 0.16 -6.19
CA VAL A 76 -3.95 0.88 -6.12
C VAL A 76 -3.66 2.35 -5.81
N ARG A 77 -4.34 3.25 -6.51
CA ARG A 77 -4.20 4.70 -6.38
C ARG A 77 -4.83 5.17 -5.06
N CYS A 78 -4.06 5.05 -3.99
CA CYS A 78 -4.36 5.60 -2.67
C CYS A 78 -3.15 6.37 -2.17
N THR A 79 -3.39 7.50 -1.51
CA THR A 79 -2.36 8.15 -0.70
C THR A 79 -2.18 7.34 0.56
N SER A 80 -1.08 6.61 0.64
CA SER A 80 -0.74 5.77 1.79
C SER A 80 0.67 6.13 2.22
N GLU A 81 0.87 7.39 2.62
CA GLU A 81 2.15 7.83 3.14
C GLU A 81 2.48 7.08 4.46
N PRO A 82 3.72 6.64 4.68
CA PRO A 82 4.91 6.78 3.82
C PRO A 82 5.14 5.61 2.84
N LEU A 83 4.17 4.70 2.70
CA LEU A 83 4.27 3.53 1.82
C LEU A 83 4.33 3.93 0.35
N ILE A 84 3.42 4.81 -0.10
CA ILE A 84 3.33 5.31 -1.47
C ILE A 84 3.06 6.81 -1.44
N ILE A 85 3.91 7.55 -2.13
CA ILE A 85 3.86 9.01 -2.26
C ILE A 85 3.90 9.33 -3.75
N TYR A 86 2.94 10.12 -4.23
CA TYR A 86 2.95 10.59 -5.62
C TYR A 86 3.83 11.83 -5.73
N ARG A 87 4.82 11.77 -6.62
CA ARG A 87 5.75 12.85 -6.87
C ARG A 87 5.22 13.81 -7.93
N TRP A 88 5.72 15.03 -7.89
CA TRP A 88 5.43 16.09 -8.86
C TRP A 88 5.83 15.71 -10.31
N ASP A 89 6.75 14.77 -10.51
CA ASP A 89 7.24 14.32 -11.82
C ASP A 89 6.45 13.11 -12.38
N GLY A 90 5.28 12.81 -11.82
CA GLY A 90 4.42 11.71 -12.27
C GLY A 90 4.92 10.32 -11.88
N LYS A 91 5.93 10.24 -11.01
CA LYS A 91 6.44 8.98 -10.44
C LYS A 91 5.86 8.75 -9.05
N ILE A 92 6.03 7.54 -8.53
CA ILE A 92 5.86 7.28 -7.10
C ILE A 92 7.20 7.17 -6.37
N GLU A 93 7.20 7.53 -5.09
CA GLU A 93 8.25 7.22 -4.12
C GLU A 93 7.64 6.64 -2.83
N GLY A 94 8.47 6.48 -1.80
CA GLY A 94 8.11 5.89 -0.53
C GLY A 94 8.60 4.46 -0.39
N ILE A 95 8.19 3.81 0.69
CA ILE A 95 8.70 2.49 1.09
C ILE A 95 8.44 1.42 0.01
N CYS A 96 7.29 1.48 -0.69
CA CYS A 96 7.02 0.57 -1.80
C CYS A 96 8.02 0.74 -2.94
N ALA A 97 8.26 1.98 -3.41
CA ALA A 97 9.20 2.24 -4.50
C ALA A 97 10.63 1.82 -4.14
N ASP A 98 11.01 2.04 -2.88
CA ASP A 98 12.29 1.61 -2.32
C ASP A 98 12.43 0.08 -2.29
N TYR A 99 11.38 -0.63 -1.84
CA TYR A 99 11.38 -2.10 -1.81
C TYR A 99 11.43 -2.71 -3.22
N LEU A 100 10.70 -2.13 -4.18
CA LEU A 100 10.75 -2.54 -5.58
C LEU A 100 12.14 -2.28 -6.19
N SER A 101 12.80 -1.17 -5.86
CA SER A 101 14.18 -0.89 -6.28
C SER A 101 15.15 -1.97 -5.78
N VAL A 102 15.04 -2.37 -4.50
CA VAL A 102 15.85 -3.46 -3.93
C VAL A 102 15.55 -4.79 -4.60
N LEU A 103 14.28 -5.13 -4.80
CA LEU A 103 13.85 -6.37 -5.44
C LEU A 103 14.38 -6.47 -6.87
N SER A 104 14.26 -5.40 -7.66
CA SER A 104 14.79 -5.35 -9.03
C SER A 104 16.29 -5.60 -9.06
N ARG A 105 17.05 -5.00 -8.13
CA ARG A 105 18.52 -5.17 -8.02
C ARG A 105 18.91 -6.59 -7.60
N LEU A 106 18.19 -7.18 -6.65
CA LEU A 106 18.44 -8.54 -6.16
C LEU A 106 18.16 -9.59 -7.24
N LEU A 107 17.01 -9.47 -7.91
CA LEU A 107 16.59 -10.41 -8.95
C LEU A 107 17.32 -10.20 -10.28
N LYS A 108 17.88 -9.01 -10.51
CA LYS A 108 18.38 -8.55 -11.81
C LYS A 108 17.29 -8.61 -12.89
N ILE A 109 16.06 -8.30 -12.48
CA ILE A 109 14.88 -8.25 -13.36
C ILE A 109 14.31 -6.83 -13.30
N PRO A 110 14.02 -6.18 -14.44
CA PRO A 110 13.38 -4.86 -14.43
C PRO A 110 12.00 -4.93 -13.76
N ILE A 111 11.65 -3.91 -12.98
CA ILE A 111 10.29 -3.77 -12.42
C ILE A 111 9.59 -2.61 -13.11
N LYS A 112 8.34 -2.84 -13.52
CA LYS A 112 7.42 -1.83 -14.01
C LYS A 112 6.24 -1.71 -13.07
N ILE A 113 5.64 -0.53 -12.99
CA ILE A 113 4.49 -0.29 -12.12
C ILE A 113 3.29 0.07 -12.96
N ARG A 114 2.13 -0.51 -12.62
CA ARG A 114 0.84 -0.08 -13.13
C ARG A 114 -0.07 0.36 -12.00
N ILE A 115 -0.66 1.54 -12.14
CA ILE A 115 -1.63 2.07 -11.18
C ILE A 115 -3.07 1.72 -11.58
N PHE A 116 -3.90 1.48 -10.57
CA PHE A 116 -5.30 1.10 -10.67
C PHE A 116 -6.17 1.98 -9.76
N ASP A 117 -7.39 2.29 -10.15
CA ASP A 117 -8.27 3.19 -9.38
C ASP A 117 -8.74 2.52 -8.09
N ASN A 118 -8.93 1.20 -8.14
CA ASN A 118 -9.43 0.44 -7.02
C ASN A 118 -8.84 -0.98 -7.00
N TYR A 119 -9.00 -1.61 -5.84
CA TYR A 119 -8.49 -2.96 -5.61
C TYR A 119 -9.14 -4.02 -6.50
N GLN A 120 -10.42 -3.88 -6.86
CA GLN A 120 -11.10 -4.84 -7.74
C GLN A 120 -10.48 -4.84 -9.13
N GLN A 121 -10.20 -3.66 -9.68
CA GLN A 121 -9.52 -3.50 -10.97
C GLN A 121 -8.12 -4.13 -10.92
N ALA A 122 -7.33 -3.84 -9.88
CA ALA A 122 -6.00 -4.41 -9.71
C ALA A 122 -6.03 -5.94 -9.55
N ARG A 123 -7.03 -6.48 -8.84
CA ARG A 123 -7.24 -7.92 -8.69
C ARG A 123 -7.63 -8.58 -10.02
N ASN A 124 -8.50 -7.97 -10.81
CA ASN A 124 -8.84 -8.48 -12.13
C ASN A 124 -7.60 -8.52 -13.03
N ALA A 125 -6.81 -7.44 -13.05
CA ALA A 125 -5.56 -7.36 -13.79
C ALA A 125 -4.54 -8.43 -13.35
N LEU A 126 -4.50 -8.77 -12.06
CA LEU A 126 -3.68 -9.88 -11.55
C LEU A 126 -4.17 -11.24 -12.08
N ASN A 127 -5.48 -11.49 -12.03
CA ASN A 127 -6.07 -12.74 -12.49
C ASN A 127 -5.93 -12.93 -14.01
N GLU A 128 -6.01 -11.84 -14.77
CA GLU A 128 -5.89 -11.82 -16.23
C GLU A 128 -4.42 -11.83 -16.71
N GLY A 129 -3.46 -11.69 -15.78
CA GLY A 129 -2.03 -11.74 -16.08
C GLY A 129 -1.43 -10.44 -16.61
N TYR A 130 -2.17 -9.33 -16.62
CA TYR A 130 -1.65 -8.00 -16.98
C TYR A 130 -0.60 -7.47 -16.00
N ILE A 131 -0.67 -7.94 -14.75
CA ILE A 131 0.35 -7.74 -13.72
C ILE A 131 0.73 -9.09 -13.11
N GLN A 132 1.96 -9.19 -12.58
CA GLN A 132 2.45 -10.42 -11.93
C GLN A 132 2.41 -10.33 -10.40
N LEU A 133 2.41 -9.11 -9.85
CA LEU A 133 2.37 -8.87 -8.41
C LEU A 133 1.43 -7.71 -8.08
N LEU A 134 0.85 -7.73 -6.88
CA LEU A 134 0.06 -6.63 -6.33
C LEU A 134 0.71 -6.15 -5.03
N ALA A 135 1.19 -4.91 -4.98
CA ALA A 135 1.96 -4.40 -3.84
C ALA A 135 1.10 -4.14 -2.59
N GLN A 136 -0.17 -3.79 -2.79
CA GLN A 136 -1.09 -3.48 -1.70
C GLN A 136 -2.05 -4.64 -1.48
N THR A 137 -1.72 -5.51 -0.53
CA THR A 137 -2.60 -6.57 -0.05
C THR A 137 -2.73 -6.40 1.46
N SER A 138 -3.91 -6.02 1.92
CA SER A 138 -4.26 -6.09 3.33
C SER A 138 -5.59 -6.81 3.51
N ALA A 139 -5.72 -7.53 4.62
CA ALA A 139 -6.98 -8.18 4.99
C ALA A 139 -8.13 -7.14 5.09
N ALA A 140 -7.81 -5.90 5.51
CA ALA A 140 -8.76 -4.79 5.58
C ALA A 140 -9.26 -4.31 4.20
N LEU A 141 -8.38 -4.24 3.20
CA LEU A 141 -8.74 -3.95 1.80
C LEU A 141 -9.54 -5.09 1.17
N THR A 142 -9.32 -6.33 1.62
CA THR A 142 -10.04 -7.51 1.13
C THR A 142 -11.44 -7.62 1.75
N ALA A 143 -11.60 -7.24 3.02
CA ALA A 143 -12.87 -7.30 3.75
C ALA A 143 -13.92 -6.26 3.29
N THR A 144 -13.49 -5.14 2.71
CA THR A 144 -14.40 -4.12 2.15
C THR A 144 -15.04 -4.57 0.84
N VAL A 145 -14.38 -5.42 0.04
CA VAL A 145 -14.96 -6.06 -1.15
C VAL A 145 -16.04 -7.08 -0.75
N GLN A 146 -15.80 -7.86 0.31
CA GLN A 146 -16.74 -8.88 0.80
C GLN A 146 -18.00 -8.30 1.46
N ARG A 147 -17.98 -7.03 1.90
CA ARG A 147 -19.17 -6.36 2.47
C ARG A 147 -20.11 -5.76 1.43
N LYS A 148 -19.70 -5.69 0.16
CA LYS A 148 -20.50 -5.12 -0.94
C LYS A 148 -21.14 -6.17 -1.86
N ASN A 149 -20.81 -7.44 -1.67
CA ASN A 149 -21.49 -8.59 -2.28
C ASN A 149 -22.35 -9.29 -1.24
#